data_AF-A0A1Q7CXS2-F1
#
_entry.id   AF-A0A1Q7CXS2-F1
#
_cell.length_a   1.000
_cell.length_b   1.000
_cell.length_c   1.000
_cell.angle_alpha   90.00
_cell.angle_beta   90.00
_cell.angle_gamma   90.00
#
_symmetry.space_group_name_H-M   'P 1'
#
loop_
_entity.id
_entity.type
_entity.pdbx_description
1 polymer ?
#
loop_
_entity_poly.entity_id
_entity_poly.type
_entity_poly.pdbx_seq_one_letter_code
_entity_poly.pdbx_strand_id
1 'polypeptide(L)'
;MDKSQVKTEVFMVPTTHWIEKDGSFVNSGRWSQWKDQVLPPEGQARHDHWILADVFQRVKKLYQSQGGKFPDPILALTFDYKDPLKPELDEIAKEINGKDLSTGKQMTSFALLKDDGTTTTGDWIYTGSYLDSGNLMKRRQGVQDVKANDPTGMGFFPNWAWSWPLNRRVMYNRASADLDGKPWDASRPGIMWNGSRWVGDVPDYPPTMDPHDPAAWLPFIMNGEGVGRLFSNSMVDGPFPEHYEPVESPVANPLHAANSASPVAFLYDKAAGRPDRFGTAADFPYIATSYRLTEHEHYVTQHVPQLVQLQPKPFVEIPDELAREKGIKSGDHVRVSSKRGKVEVLALVTKRLGAMTVAGQKVYQIGIPIHWGYVGLAADSDPTQGRYWMANALTPFVGDANARTPEFKAFLVNLEKM
;
A
#
# COMPACT_ATOMS: atom_id res chain seq x y z
N MET A 1 -23.20 20.71 -4.11
CA MET A 1 -24.08 19.94 -3.21
C MET A 1 -24.85 20.94 -2.38
N ASP A 2 -26.17 20.79 -2.26
CA ASP A 2 -26.96 21.59 -1.32
C ASP A 2 -26.72 21.07 0.10
N LYS A 3 -26.08 21.90 0.94
CA LYS A 3 -25.73 21.53 2.32
C LYS A 3 -26.97 21.20 3.16
N SER A 4 -28.13 21.80 2.85
CA SER A 4 -29.38 21.56 3.58
C SER A 4 -29.90 20.13 3.42
N GLN A 5 -29.46 19.42 2.38
CA GLN A 5 -29.87 18.05 2.10
C GLN A 5 -28.92 17.00 2.72
N VAL A 6 -27.79 17.43 3.29
CA VAL A 6 -26.80 16.53 3.88
C VAL A 6 -27.05 16.41 5.38
N LYS A 7 -27.48 15.23 5.82
CA LYS A 7 -27.85 14.95 7.22
C LYS A 7 -26.70 14.40 8.07
N THR A 8 -25.51 14.27 7.50
CA THR A 8 -24.35 13.66 8.16
C THR A 8 -23.81 14.55 9.27
N GLU A 9 -23.67 14.03 10.48
CA GLU A 9 -22.89 14.66 11.54
C GLU A 9 -21.39 14.39 11.33
N VAL A 10 -20.55 15.43 11.42
CA VAL A 10 -19.11 15.34 11.12
C VAL A 10 -18.29 15.82 12.32
N PHE A 11 -17.43 14.96 12.82
CA PHE A 11 -16.41 15.28 13.82
C PHE A 11 -15.04 15.34 13.14
N MET A 12 -14.38 16.49 13.18
CA MET A 12 -13.02 16.66 12.70
C MET A 12 -12.08 16.78 13.90
N VAL A 13 -11.26 15.74 14.11
CA VAL A 13 -10.35 15.66 15.26
C VAL A 13 -8.91 15.84 14.78
N PRO A 14 -8.17 16.87 15.22
CA PRO A 14 -6.80 17.09 14.79
C PRO A 14 -5.86 16.03 15.39
N THR A 15 -5.07 15.38 14.54
CA THR A 15 -4.09 14.37 14.94
C THR A 15 -2.67 14.85 14.66
N THR A 16 -1.70 14.24 15.36
CA THR A 16 -0.28 14.56 15.16
C THR A 16 0.27 14.07 13.83
N HIS A 17 1.12 14.88 13.23
CA HIS A 17 1.96 14.50 12.09
C HIS A 17 3.06 13.50 12.50
N TRP A 18 3.70 12.85 11.52
CA TRP A 18 4.65 11.76 11.81
C TRP A 18 5.89 12.23 12.59
N ILE A 19 6.35 13.47 12.42
CA ILE A 19 7.51 14.03 13.16
C ILE A 19 7.20 14.41 14.61
N GLU A 20 5.91 14.46 14.98
CA GLU A 20 5.45 14.95 16.29
C GLU A 20 5.21 13.84 17.31
N LYS A 21 5.50 12.58 16.93
CA LYS A 21 5.42 11.40 17.79
C LYS A 21 6.63 10.51 17.56
N ASP A 22 6.90 9.57 18.44
CA ASP A 22 7.84 8.48 18.22
C ASP A 22 7.13 7.29 17.52
N GLY A 23 7.71 6.09 17.57
CA GLY A 23 7.14 4.87 17.04
C GLY A 23 7.85 4.30 15.83
N SER A 24 7.28 3.23 15.26
CA SER A 24 7.86 2.55 14.10
C SER A 24 7.01 2.67 12.83
N PHE A 25 7.66 2.56 11.68
CA PHE A 25 7.05 2.37 10.38
C PHE A 25 7.79 1.29 9.61
N VAL A 26 7.08 0.59 8.72
CA VAL A 26 7.65 -0.49 7.92
C VAL A 26 7.78 -0.04 6.48
N ASN A 27 8.99 -0.08 5.93
CA ASN A 27 9.22 0.25 4.53
C ASN A 27 8.91 -0.94 3.59
N SER A 28 9.00 -0.72 2.28
CA SER A 28 8.73 -1.77 1.28
C SER A 28 9.67 -2.99 1.39
N GLY A 29 10.84 -2.83 2.01
CA GLY A 29 11.77 -3.92 2.28
C GLY A 29 11.45 -4.72 3.54
N ARG A 30 10.31 -4.44 4.21
CA ARG A 30 9.87 -5.01 5.50
C ARG A 30 10.67 -4.52 6.71
N TRP A 31 11.45 -3.46 6.57
CA TRP A 31 12.25 -2.93 7.69
C TRP A 31 11.36 -2.08 8.58
N SER A 32 11.11 -2.58 9.78
CA SER A 32 10.49 -1.86 10.89
C SER A 32 11.52 -0.94 11.51
N GLN A 33 11.36 0.35 11.29
CA GLN A 33 12.29 1.40 11.67
C GLN A 33 11.68 2.28 12.75
N TRP A 34 12.36 2.39 13.88
CA TRP A 34 11.95 3.31 14.94
C TRP A 34 12.42 4.73 14.66
N LYS A 35 11.55 5.70 14.94
CA LYS A 35 11.89 7.12 15.00
C LYS A 35 11.52 7.69 16.36
N ASP A 36 12.24 8.72 16.75
CA ASP A 36 11.91 9.51 17.93
C ASP A 36 11.07 10.73 17.53
N GLN A 37 10.34 11.26 18.50
CA GLN A 37 9.64 12.53 18.34
C GLN A 37 10.65 13.67 18.16
N VAL A 38 10.40 14.54 17.17
CA VAL A 38 11.27 15.68 16.86
C VAL A 38 10.64 17.00 17.28
N LEU A 39 9.31 17.14 17.14
CA LEU A 39 8.55 18.32 17.53
C LEU A 39 7.43 17.95 18.52
N PRO A 40 7.01 18.86 19.41
CA PRO A 40 5.76 18.67 20.15
C PRO A 40 4.55 18.69 19.19
N PRO A 41 3.41 18.08 19.56
CA PRO A 41 2.16 18.23 18.83
C PRO A 41 1.79 19.69 18.60
N GLU A 42 1.40 20.05 17.38
CA GLU A 42 0.94 21.41 17.08
C GLU A 42 -0.44 21.72 17.70
N GLY A 43 -0.55 22.88 18.35
CA GLY A 43 -1.81 23.36 18.93
C GLY A 43 -2.41 22.40 19.96
N GLN A 44 -3.60 21.86 19.66
CA GLN A 44 -4.31 20.89 20.49
C GLN A 44 -4.39 19.50 19.83
N ALA A 45 -3.54 19.24 18.82
CA ALA A 45 -3.46 17.93 18.19
C ALA A 45 -3.06 16.86 19.21
N ARG A 46 -3.63 15.66 19.06
CA ARG A 46 -3.32 14.50 19.90
C ARG A 46 -2.81 13.34 19.04
N HIS A 47 -2.02 12.44 19.62
CA HIS A 47 -1.66 11.21 18.91
C HIS A 47 -2.90 10.37 18.62
N ASP A 48 -2.91 9.70 17.46
CA ASP A 48 -4.04 8.88 17.01
C ASP A 48 -4.41 7.82 18.05
N HIS A 49 -3.41 7.14 18.62
CA HIS A 49 -3.61 6.09 19.62
C HIS A 49 -4.14 6.65 20.96
N TRP A 50 -3.84 7.91 21.31
CA TRP A 50 -4.45 8.55 22.48
C TRP A 50 -5.92 8.89 22.27
N ILE A 51 -6.27 9.34 21.06
CA ILE A 51 -7.67 9.62 20.71
C ILE A 51 -8.48 8.33 20.73
N LEU A 52 -7.95 7.26 20.11
CA LEU A 52 -8.58 5.95 20.10
C LEU A 52 -8.73 5.37 21.52
N ALA A 53 -7.70 5.49 22.36
CA ALA A 53 -7.75 5.07 23.75
C ALA A 53 -8.83 5.82 24.54
N ASP A 54 -8.89 7.15 24.43
CA ASP A 54 -9.90 7.97 25.11
C ASP A 54 -11.33 7.62 24.66
N VAL A 55 -11.56 7.49 23.35
CA VAL A 55 -12.86 7.05 22.81
C VAL A 55 -13.22 5.66 23.34
N PHE A 56 -12.28 4.71 23.32
CA PHE A 56 -12.50 3.36 23.83
C PHE A 56 -12.86 3.35 25.31
N GLN A 57 -12.13 4.09 26.17
CA GLN A 57 -12.41 4.15 27.61
C GLN A 57 -13.79 4.75 27.89
N ARG A 58 -14.22 5.77 27.13
CA ARG A 58 -15.57 6.34 27.24
C ARG A 58 -16.65 5.33 26.85
N VAL A 59 -16.47 4.62 25.74
CA VAL A 59 -17.39 3.55 25.31
C VAL A 59 -17.44 2.44 26.34
N LYS A 60 -16.29 1.96 26.83
CA LYS A 60 -16.21 0.94 27.88
C LYS A 60 -16.96 1.36 29.14
N LYS A 61 -16.78 2.60 29.60
CA LYS A 61 -17.52 3.17 30.75
C LYS A 61 -19.03 3.22 30.52
N LEU A 62 -19.48 3.55 29.31
CA LEU A 62 -20.91 3.53 28.97
C LEU A 62 -21.48 2.11 29.07
N TYR A 63 -20.80 1.12 28.49
CA TYR A 63 -21.20 -0.29 28.60
C TYR A 63 -21.19 -0.80 30.05
N GLN A 64 -20.21 -0.39 30.86
CA GLN A 64 -20.16 -0.74 32.29
C GLN A 64 -21.34 -0.17 33.09
N SER A 65 -21.75 1.06 32.78
CA SER A 65 -22.78 1.77 33.56
C SER A 65 -24.20 1.54 33.05
N GLN A 66 -24.37 1.28 31.77
CA GLN A 66 -25.69 1.22 31.12
C GLN A 66 -26.00 -0.17 30.55
N GLY A 67 -25.03 -1.09 30.55
CA GLY A 67 -25.15 -2.35 29.81
C GLY A 67 -25.20 -2.09 28.30
N GLY A 68 -25.76 -3.04 27.56
CA GLY A 68 -25.92 -2.95 26.11
C GLY A 68 -25.97 -4.31 25.46
N LYS A 69 -26.06 -4.31 24.12
CA LYS A 69 -26.02 -5.56 23.36
C LYS A 69 -24.59 -6.07 23.30
N PHE A 70 -24.37 -7.28 23.82
CA PHE A 70 -23.09 -8.01 23.73
C PHE A 70 -21.88 -7.21 24.26
N PRO A 71 -21.87 -6.84 25.56
CA PRO A 71 -20.83 -6.00 26.15
C PRO A 71 -19.49 -6.73 26.34
N ASP A 72 -19.51 -8.06 26.44
CA ASP A 72 -18.38 -8.87 26.89
C ASP A 72 -17.06 -8.57 26.17
N PRO A 73 -16.97 -8.45 24.83
CA PRO A 73 -15.71 -8.16 24.15
C PRO A 73 -15.13 -6.78 24.48
N ILE A 74 -15.98 -5.79 24.75
CA ILE A 74 -15.56 -4.44 25.12
C ILE A 74 -15.02 -4.43 26.55
N LEU A 75 -15.71 -5.16 27.44
CA LEU A 75 -15.33 -5.23 28.85
C LEU A 75 -14.07 -6.08 29.08
N ALA A 76 -13.93 -7.18 28.33
CA ALA A 76 -12.86 -8.16 28.47
C ALA A 76 -11.56 -7.80 27.73
N LEU A 77 -11.57 -6.82 26.82
CA LEU A 77 -10.35 -6.38 26.13
C LEU A 77 -9.30 -5.94 27.15
N THR A 78 -8.13 -6.60 27.11
CA THR A 78 -6.94 -6.21 27.86
C THR A 78 -6.46 -4.86 27.38
N PHE A 79 -6.25 -3.93 28.32
CA PHE A 79 -5.82 -2.55 28.02
C PHE A 79 -4.89 -2.09 29.15
N ASP A 80 -3.83 -2.86 29.37
CA ASP A 80 -2.92 -2.74 30.51
C ASP A 80 -1.70 -1.88 30.15
N TYR A 81 -1.96 -0.63 29.82
CA TYR A 81 -0.92 0.37 29.58
C TYR A 81 -0.77 1.25 30.83
N LYS A 82 0.44 1.77 31.08
CA LYS A 82 0.71 2.62 32.26
C LYS A 82 -0.26 3.79 32.38
N ASP A 83 -0.57 4.44 31.27
CA ASP A 83 -1.67 5.40 31.15
C ASP A 83 -2.68 4.88 30.11
N PRO A 84 -3.85 4.37 30.56
CA PRO A 84 -4.90 3.88 29.66
C PRO A 84 -5.53 4.93 28.74
N LEU A 85 -5.22 6.21 28.91
CA LEU A 85 -5.64 7.29 28.00
C LEU A 85 -4.50 7.74 27.07
N LYS A 86 -3.25 7.40 27.40
CA LYS A 86 -2.05 7.75 26.66
C LYS A 86 -1.07 6.58 26.60
N PRO A 87 -1.43 5.47 25.94
CA PRO A 87 -0.53 4.33 25.85
C PRO A 87 0.72 4.73 25.07
N GLU A 88 1.90 4.34 25.56
CA GLU A 88 3.16 4.66 24.89
C GLU A 88 3.41 3.70 23.73
N LEU A 89 3.94 4.19 22.61
CA LEU A 89 4.22 3.34 21.45
C LEU A 89 5.27 2.26 21.75
N ASP A 90 6.16 2.49 22.73
CA ASP A 90 7.12 1.48 23.21
C ASP A 90 6.42 0.32 23.94
N GLU A 91 5.33 0.58 24.67
CA GLU A 91 4.53 -0.46 25.32
C GLU A 91 3.79 -1.29 24.27
N ILE A 92 3.16 -0.62 23.30
CA ILE A 92 2.47 -1.26 22.18
C ILE A 92 3.44 -2.10 21.35
N ALA A 93 4.67 -1.64 21.12
CA ALA A 93 5.67 -2.41 20.38
C ALA A 93 6.09 -3.71 21.09
N LYS A 94 6.20 -3.71 22.43
CA LYS A 94 6.44 -4.93 23.23
C LYS A 94 5.26 -5.88 23.16
N GLU A 95 4.03 -5.35 23.20
CA GLU A 95 2.81 -6.14 23.06
C GLU A 95 2.75 -6.82 21.68
N ILE A 96 3.04 -6.07 20.61
CA ILE A 96 3.14 -6.58 19.24
C ILE A 96 4.19 -7.70 19.15
N ASN A 97 5.39 -7.49 19.70
CA ASN A 97 6.43 -8.51 19.75
C ASN A 97 5.94 -9.79 20.47
N GLY A 98 5.37 -9.61 21.65
CA GLY A 98 4.88 -10.70 22.48
C GLY A 98 5.77 -11.04 23.68
N LYS A 99 5.19 -11.78 24.63
CA LYS A 99 5.88 -12.27 25.85
C LYS A 99 5.44 -13.68 26.23
N ASP A 100 6.30 -14.38 26.95
CA ASP A 100 5.94 -15.59 27.69
C ASP A 100 5.22 -15.16 28.99
N LEU A 101 3.98 -15.60 29.19
CA LEU A 101 3.16 -15.22 30.34
C LEU A 101 3.59 -15.89 31.65
N SER A 102 4.30 -17.02 31.57
CA SER A 102 4.79 -17.74 32.75
C SER A 102 6.05 -17.10 33.33
N THR A 103 6.90 -16.52 32.49
CA THR A 103 8.17 -15.91 32.90
C THR A 103 8.17 -14.38 32.86
N GLY A 104 7.24 -13.77 32.12
CA GLY A 104 7.18 -12.33 31.87
C GLY A 104 8.19 -11.81 30.85
N LYS A 105 9.03 -12.68 30.27
CA LYS A 105 10.08 -12.31 29.31
C LYS A 105 9.55 -12.07 27.91
N GLN A 106 10.18 -11.15 27.17
CA GLN A 106 9.87 -10.91 25.76
C GLN A 106 10.18 -12.15 24.91
N MET A 107 9.30 -12.42 23.94
CA MET A 107 9.51 -13.50 22.97
C MET A 107 10.67 -13.16 22.03
N THR A 108 11.60 -14.10 21.86
CA THR A 108 12.78 -13.92 20.99
C THR A 108 12.56 -14.41 19.57
N SER A 109 11.56 -15.28 19.36
CA SER A 109 11.18 -15.80 18.05
C SER A 109 9.74 -16.29 18.04
N PHE A 110 9.05 -16.13 16.91
CA PHE A 110 7.72 -16.73 16.73
C PHE A 110 7.72 -18.26 16.81
N ALA A 111 8.87 -18.91 16.60
CA ALA A 111 8.98 -20.37 16.73
C ALA A 111 8.79 -20.86 18.18
N LEU A 112 8.82 -19.95 19.15
CA LEU A 112 8.61 -20.24 20.57
C LEU A 112 7.18 -19.93 21.03
N LEU A 113 6.33 -19.39 20.16
CA LEU A 113 4.92 -19.17 20.46
C LEU A 113 4.20 -20.51 20.61
N LYS A 114 3.21 -20.54 21.51
CA LYS A 114 2.42 -21.73 21.85
C LYS A 114 0.94 -21.46 21.66
N ASP A 115 0.20 -22.54 21.40
CA ASP A 115 -1.26 -22.55 21.25
C ASP A 115 -2.00 -22.87 22.57
N ASP A 116 -1.26 -23.04 23.67
CA ASP A 116 -1.78 -23.37 25.01
C ASP A 116 -2.15 -22.14 25.87
N GLY A 117 -2.03 -20.93 25.29
CA GLY A 117 -2.31 -19.67 25.98
C GLY A 117 -1.20 -19.20 26.93
N THR A 118 -0.03 -19.85 26.97
CA THR A 118 1.10 -19.43 27.82
C THR A 118 2.00 -18.35 27.19
N THR A 119 1.73 -17.96 25.94
CA THR A 119 2.44 -16.89 25.23
C THR A 119 1.45 -15.91 24.61
N THR A 120 1.82 -14.63 24.51
CA THR A 120 1.05 -13.61 23.77
C THR A 120 1.89 -13.01 22.65
N THR A 121 1.23 -12.49 21.62
CA THR A 121 1.79 -11.61 20.59
C THR A 121 0.66 -10.83 19.94
N GLY A 122 0.87 -9.53 19.69
CA GLY A 122 -0.08 -8.73 18.91
C GLY A 122 0.04 -8.96 17.40
N ASP A 123 1.25 -9.29 16.93
CA ASP A 123 1.50 -9.72 15.55
C ASP A 123 2.72 -10.64 15.48
N TRP A 124 2.49 -11.92 15.20
CA TRP A 124 3.50 -12.97 15.27
C TRP A 124 4.70 -12.74 14.33
N ILE A 125 4.50 -12.07 13.18
CA ILE A 125 5.61 -11.82 12.26
C ILE A 125 6.62 -10.82 12.84
N TYR A 126 6.22 -10.01 13.83
CA TYR A 126 7.07 -9.07 14.57
C TYR A 126 7.74 -9.69 15.79
N THR A 127 7.42 -10.92 16.16
CA THR A 127 8.08 -11.59 17.29
C THR A 127 9.58 -11.74 17.01
N GLY A 128 10.40 -11.18 17.91
CA GLY A 128 11.83 -11.02 17.76
C GLY A 128 12.27 -9.59 17.39
N SER A 129 11.34 -8.64 17.23
CA SER A 129 11.64 -7.22 16.99
C SER A 129 11.96 -6.44 18.26
N TYR A 130 11.44 -6.89 19.42
CA TYR A 130 11.66 -6.28 20.73
C TYR A 130 12.04 -7.36 21.73
N LEU A 131 13.27 -7.31 22.24
CA LEU A 131 13.78 -8.31 23.19
C LEU A 131 13.89 -7.71 24.60
N ASP A 132 14.15 -8.54 25.60
CA ASP A 132 14.50 -8.05 26.95
C ASP A 132 15.77 -7.16 26.91
N SER A 133 16.66 -7.39 25.92
CA SER A 133 17.83 -6.56 25.65
C SER A 133 17.51 -5.22 24.98
N GLY A 134 16.27 -5.02 24.54
CA GLY A 134 15.78 -3.77 23.96
C GLY A 134 15.15 -3.90 22.57
N ASN A 135 14.74 -2.75 22.06
CA ASN A 135 14.05 -2.59 20.79
C ASN A 135 15.02 -2.68 19.60
N LEU A 136 14.95 -3.75 18.80
CA LEU A 136 15.86 -3.95 17.67
C LEU A 136 15.56 -3.02 16.49
N MET A 137 14.37 -2.43 16.43
CA MET A 137 14.00 -1.45 15.40
C MET A 137 14.76 -0.12 15.56
N LYS A 138 15.37 0.12 16.73
CA LYS A 138 16.21 1.30 17.01
C LYS A 138 17.65 1.15 16.52
N ARG A 139 18.09 -0.03 16.07
CA ARG A 139 19.49 -0.24 15.66
C ARG A 139 19.85 0.63 14.45
N ARG A 140 21.05 1.19 14.44
CA ARG A 140 21.52 2.15 13.43
C ARG A 140 22.81 1.74 12.72
N GLN A 141 23.18 0.47 12.74
CA GLN A 141 24.41 -0.04 12.09
C GLN A 141 24.15 -0.38 10.63
N GLY A 142 24.46 0.55 9.71
CA GLY A 142 24.15 0.46 8.29
C GLY A 142 25.29 0.96 7.41
N VAL A 143 24.98 1.78 6.40
CA VAL A 143 25.92 2.19 5.34
C VAL A 143 27.11 3.04 5.81
N GLN A 144 27.09 3.55 7.04
CA GLN A 144 28.19 4.37 7.57
C GLN A 144 29.51 3.62 7.77
N ASP A 145 29.46 2.29 7.89
CA ASP A 145 30.63 1.41 7.89
C ASP A 145 30.24 0.09 7.22
N VAL A 146 30.26 0.07 5.89
CA VAL A 146 29.79 -1.06 5.08
C VAL A 146 30.54 -2.35 5.43
N LYS A 147 31.87 -2.27 5.60
CA LYS A 147 32.69 -3.46 5.86
C LYS A 147 32.38 -4.07 7.22
N ALA A 148 32.14 -3.25 8.24
CA ALA A 148 31.79 -3.75 9.57
C ALA A 148 30.32 -4.18 9.68
N ASN A 149 29.40 -3.42 9.09
CA ASN A 149 27.96 -3.60 9.28
C ASN A 149 27.33 -4.59 8.28
N ASP A 150 28.02 -4.87 7.17
CA ASP A 150 27.66 -5.93 6.24
C ASP A 150 28.90 -6.59 5.61
N PRO A 151 29.56 -7.50 6.34
CA PRO A 151 30.75 -8.21 5.85
C PRO A 151 30.46 -9.13 4.66
N THR A 152 29.19 -9.39 4.33
CA THR A 152 28.80 -10.18 3.14
C THR A 152 29.00 -9.40 1.84
N GLY A 153 28.99 -8.07 1.91
CA GLY A 153 29.04 -7.19 0.74
C GLY A 153 27.73 -7.14 -0.07
N MET A 154 26.65 -7.75 0.40
CA MET A 154 25.39 -7.91 -0.35
C MET A 154 24.36 -6.78 -0.12
N GLY A 155 24.63 -5.86 0.80
CA GLY A 155 23.73 -4.78 1.17
C GLY A 155 22.64 -5.18 2.17
N PHE A 156 22.85 -6.22 2.98
CA PHE A 156 21.84 -6.72 3.93
C PHE A 156 21.66 -5.82 5.16
N PHE A 157 22.77 -5.30 5.69
CA PHE A 157 22.81 -4.47 6.90
C PHE A 157 21.91 -4.99 8.04
N PRO A 158 22.16 -6.22 8.55
CA PRO A 158 21.27 -6.89 9.51
C PRO A 158 21.12 -6.15 10.85
N ASN A 159 22.00 -5.20 11.15
CA ASN A 159 21.94 -4.36 12.35
C ASN A 159 21.46 -2.92 12.08
N TRP A 160 20.91 -2.63 10.89
CA TRP A 160 20.10 -1.44 10.67
C TRP A 160 18.63 -1.80 10.82
N ALA A 161 17.97 -1.19 11.79
CA ALA A 161 16.58 -1.47 12.16
C ALA A 161 16.34 -2.97 12.37
N TRP A 162 15.15 -3.47 12.05
CA TRP A 162 14.83 -4.90 12.06
C TRP A 162 13.83 -5.23 10.95
N SER A 163 13.98 -6.37 10.27
CA SER A 163 13.11 -6.75 9.15
C SER A 163 12.26 -7.98 9.50
N TRP A 164 10.93 -7.93 9.37
CA TRP A 164 10.15 -9.16 9.53
C TRP A 164 10.25 -10.04 8.27
N PRO A 165 10.23 -11.38 8.37
CA PRO A 165 10.26 -12.18 9.59
C PRO A 165 11.69 -12.42 10.10
N LEU A 166 11.90 -12.42 11.43
CA LEU A 166 13.18 -12.75 12.11
C LEU A 166 14.45 -12.14 11.50
N ASN A 167 14.36 -10.90 11.05
CA ASN A 167 15.45 -10.15 10.44
C ASN A 167 15.92 -10.64 9.05
N ARG A 168 15.17 -11.53 8.39
CA ARG A 168 15.40 -11.99 7.00
C ARG A 168 15.28 -10.82 6.02
N ARG A 169 16.38 -10.44 5.38
CA ARG A 169 16.43 -9.29 4.47
C ARG A 169 15.93 -9.66 3.09
N VAL A 170 16.20 -10.87 2.63
CA VAL A 170 15.72 -11.42 1.36
C VAL A 170 14.83 -12.64 1.64
N MET A 171 13.55 -12.55 1.28
CA MET A 171 12.64 -13.70 1.35
C MET A 171 13.06 -14.79 0.36
N TYR A 172 12.73 -16.04 0.67
CA TYR A 172 12.98 -17.20 -0.19
C TYR A 172 14.45 -17.43 -0.53
N ASN A 173 15.36 -16.92 0.30
CA ASN A 173 16.80 -16.92 0.00
C ASN A 173 17.41 -18.34 -0.10
N ARG A 174 16.75 -19.40 0.39
CA ARG A 174 17.13 -20.80 0.09
C ARG A 174 17.12 -21.11 -1.41
N ALA A 175 16.26 -20.47 -2.20
CA ALA A 175 16.24 -20.63 -3.65
C ALA A 175 17.42 -19.95 -4.37
N SER A 176 18.25 -19.18 -3.67
CA SER A 176 19.48 -18.59 -4.22
C SER A 176 20.65 -19.58 -4.38
N ALA A 177 20.47 -20.81 -3.89
CA ALA A 177 21.43 -21.90 -3.98
C ALA A 177 20.80 -23.17 -4.57
N ASP A 178 21.65 -24.03 -5.13
CA ASP A 178 21.27 -25.33 -5.68
C ASP A 178 20.88 -26.35 -4.59
N LEU A 179 20.68 -27.61 -5.00
CA LEU A 179 20.31 -28.69 -4.09
C LEU A 179 21.45 -29.07 -3.12
N ASP A 180 22.71 -28.80 -3.45
CA ASP A 180 23.87 -29.00 -2.56
C ASP A 180 24.10 -27.81 -1.61
N GLY A 181 23.30 -26.74 -1.75
CA GLY A 181 23.47 -25.50 -1.02
C GLY A 181 24.60 -24.61 -1.53
N LYS A 182 25.04 -24.80 -2.78
CA LYS A 182 25.99 -23.92 -3.47
C LYS A 182 25.23 -22.78 -4.15
N PRO A 183 25.63 -21.51 -3.98
CA PRO A 183 24.97 -20.39 -4.64
C PRO A 183 24.96 -20.53 -6.17
N TRP A 184 23.85 -20.15 -6.82
CA TRP A 184 23.78 -20.08 -8.29
C TRP A 184 24.77 -19.06 -8.86
N ASP A 185 24.99 -17.97 -8.13
CA ASP A 185 26.03 -16.99 -8.40
C ASP A 185 26.90 -16.81 -7.14
N ALA A 186 28.13 -17.31 -7.21
CA ALA A 186 29.08 -17.27 -6.09
C ALA A 186 29.51 -15.84 -5.70
N SER A 187 29.34 -14.85 -6.59
CA SER A 187 29.63 -13.43 -6.31
C SER A 187 28.48 -12.70 -5.62
N ARG A 188 27.29 -13.28 -5.64
CA ARG A 188 26.07 -12.74 -5.04
C ARG A 188 25.32 -13.78 -4.19
N PRO A 189 25.98 -14.39 -3.18
CA PRO A 189 25.33 -15.42 -2.37
C PRO A 189 24.24 -14.80 -1.48
N GLY A 190 23.01 -15.30 -1.60
CA GLY A 190 21.97 -15.00 -0.62
C GLY A 190 22.26 -15.72 0.70
N ILE A 191 22.22 -17.06 0.64
CA ILE A 191 22.74 -17.96 1.67
C ILE A 191 23.48 -19.13 1.01
N MET A 192 24.37 -19.79 1.77
CA MET A 192 25.06 -21.01 1.33
C MET A 192 25.22 -22.00 2.48
N TRP A 193 25.29 -23.29 2.15
CA TRP A 193 25.58 -24.34 3.13
C TRP A 193 27.09 -24.43 3.40
N ASN A 194 27.50 -24.35 4.67
CA ASN A 194 28.91 -24.44 5.06
C ASN A 194 29.33 -25.83 5.59
N GLY A 195 28.46 -26.84 5.45
CA GLY A 195 28.65 -28.18 6.03
C GLY A 195 27.98 -28.40 7.38
N SER A 196 27.48 -27.36 8.04
CA SER A 196 26.80 -27.47 9.35
C SER A 196 25.60 -26.53 9.52
N ARG A 197 25.61 -25.39 8.84
CA ARG A 197 24.53 -24.40 8.86
C ARG A 197 24.51 -23.57 7.59
N TRP A 198 23.37 -22.93 7.35
CA TRP A 198 23.23 -21.89 6.34
C TRP A 198 23.85 -20.58 6.81
N VAL A 199 24.71 -19.98 5.99
CA VAL A 199 25.40 -18.70 6.27
C VAL A 199 25.14 -17.69 5.15
N GLY A 200 25.20 -16.39 5.46
CA GLY A 200 24.82 -15.29 4.56
C GLY A 200 23.83 -14.36 5.26
N ASP A 201 22.71 -14.05 4.60
CA ASP A 201 21.52 -13.50 5.27
C ASP A 201 20.97 -14.49 6.33
N VAL A 202 20.02 -14.05 7.16
CA VAL A 202 19.23 -14.97 7.99
C VAL A 202 18.48 -15.92 7.05
N PRO A 203 18.62 -17.25 7.21
CA PRO A 203 17.98 -18.18 6.28
C PRO A 203 16.45 -18.11 6.41
N ASP A 204 15.78 -17.96 5.27
CA ASP A 204 14.33 -18.20 5.12
C ASP A 204 14.06 -19.70 4.99
N TYR A 205 14.62 -20.43 5.94
CA TYR A 205 14.81 -21.88 5.95
C TYR A 205 15.34 -22.27 7.34
N PRO A 206 15.15 -23.52 7.81
CA PRO A 206 15.71 -23.90 9.10
C PRO A 206 17.25 -23.80 9.09
N PRO A 207 17.89 -23.10 10.05
CA PRO A 207 19.30 -22.72 9.94
C PRO A 207 20.30 -23.88 9.83
N THR A 208 19.94 -25.06 10.34
CA THR A 208 20.79 -26.25 10.40
C THR A 208 20.25 -27.42 9.59
N MET A 209 19.25 -27.20 8.73
CA MET A 209 18.74 -28.26 7.85
C MET A 209 19.79 -28.59 6.80
N ASP A 210 20.30 -29.82 6.83
CA ASP A 210 21.26 -30.33 5.85
C ASP A 210 20.56 -30.46 4.49
N PRO A 211 21.04 -29.78 3.42
CA PRO A 211 20.46 -29.91 2.10
C PRO A 211 20.48 -31.35 1.53
N HIS A 212 21.32 -32.24 2.05
CA HIS A 212 21.40 -33.64 1.61
C HIS A 212 20.48 -34.59 2.38
N ASP A 213 19.78 -34.10 3.42
CA ASP A 213 18.78 -34.91 4.13
C ASP A 213 17.57 -35.17 3.19
N PRO A 214 17.14 -36.43 2.99
CA PRO A 214 15.93 -36.73 2.23
C PRO A 214 14.65 -36.04 2.75
N ALA A 215 14.64 -35.63 4.02
CA ALA A 215 13.56 -34.88 4.65
C ALA A 215 13.76 -33.35 4.60
N ALA A 216 14.81 -32.87 3.92
CA ALA A 216 15.07 -31.44 3.76
C ALA A 216 13.88 -30.74 3.11
N TRP A 217 13.52 -29.58 3.67
CA TRP A 217 12.40 -28.79 3.18
C TRP A 217 12.70 -28.19 1.81
N LEU A 218 11.66 -27.83 1.06
CA LEU A 218 11.80 -27.04 -0.16
C LEU A 218 11.83 -25.53 0.16
N PRO A 219 12.35 -24.67 -0.75
CA PRO A 219 12.69 -23.28 -0.43
C PRO A 219 11.52 -22.34 -0.08
N PHE A 220 10.28 -22.68 -0.39
CA PHE A 220 9.11 -21.81 -0.16
C PHE A 220 8.31 -22.27 1.05
N ILE A 221 8.85 -22.02 2.25
CA ILE A 221 8.38 -22.61 3.52
C ILE A 221 6.94 -22.23 3.92
N MET A 222 6.37 -21.19 3.33
CA MET A 222 4.99 -20.77 3.59
C MET A 222 3.96 -21.47 2.67
N ASN A 223 4.43 -22.21 1.66
CA ASN A 223 3.58 -23.02 0.80
C ASN A 223 3.60 -24.47 1.31
N GLY A 224 2.43 -25.11 1.41
CA GLY A 224 2.33 -26.47 1.96
C GLY A 224 3.11 -27.52 1.16
N GLU A 225 3.27 -27.28 -0.14
CA GLU A 225 4.09 -28.08 -1.06
C GLU A 225 5.56 -27.62 -1.14
N GLY A 226 5.91 -26.49 -0.52
CA GLY A 226 7.27 -25.95 -0.44
C GLY A 226 7.85 -25.37 -1.75
N VAL A 227 7.06 -25.24 -2.82
CA VAL A 227 7.48 -24.71 -4.13
C VAL A 227 6.80 -23.40 -4.50
N GLY A 228 7.40 -22.64 -5.42
CA GLY A 228 6.75 -21.54 -6.12
C GLY A 228 5.72 -22.06 -7.12
N ARG A 229 4.54 -21.43 -7.20
CA ARG A 229 3.42 -21.88 -8.04
C ARG A 229 3.47 -21.23 -9.42
N LEU A 230 3.71 -22.03 -10.47
CA LEU A 230 3.43 -21.63 -11.86
C LEU A 230 1.93 -21.75 -12.17
N PHE A 231 1.28 -22.77 -11.61
CA PHE A 231 -0.17 -22.99 -11.62
C PHE A 231 -0.71 -22.72 -10.21
N SER A 232 -1.70 -21.82 -10.07
CA SER A 232 -2.23 -21.43 -8.76
C SER A 232 -3.74 -21.61 -8.66
N ASN A 233 -4.21 -22.53 -7.82
CA ASN A 233 -5.64 -22.67 -7.55
C ASN A 233 -6.22 -21.60 -6.60
N SER A 234 -5.41 -20.59 -6.21
CA SER A 234 -5.80 -19.58 -5.22
C SER A 234 -6.43 -18.33 -5.84
N MET A 235 -6.40 -18.20 -7.18
CA MET A 235 -6.87 -17.02 -7.90
C MET A 235 -8.32 -17.22 -8.40
N VAL A 236 -9.16 -16.20 -8.24
CA VAL A 236 -10.58 -16.22 -8.65
C VAL A 236 -10.74 -16.29 -10.17
N ASP A 237 -9.81 -15.69 -10.91
CA ASP A 237 -9.80 -15.51 -12.36
C ASP A 237 -9.06 -16.60 -13.14
N GLY A 238 -8.64 -17.66 -12.44
CA GLY A 238 -8.09 -18.86 -13.05
C GLY A 238 -6.64 -19.14 -12.65
N PRO A 239 -6.15 -20.36 -12.91
CA PRO A 239 -4.87 -20.80 -12.37
C PRO A 239 -3.64 -20.33 -13.15
N PHE A 240 -3.87 -19.78 -14.34
CA PHE A 240 -2.87 -19.11 -15.15
C PHE A 240 -3.36 -17.69 -15.47
N PRO A 241 -2.44 -16.71 -15.59
CA PRO A 241 -2.80 -15.40 -16.14
C PRO A 241 -3.35 -15.54 -17.56
N GLU A 242 -4.41 -14.79 -17.85
CA GLU A 242 -5.01 -14.67 -19.19
C GLU A 242 -5.27 -13.19 -19.47
N HIS A 243 -5.12 -12.78 -20.74
CA HIS A 243 -5.33 -11.38 -21.11
C HIS A 243 -6.82 -11.08 -21.19
N TYR A 244 -7.29 -10.13 -20.39
CA TYR A 244 -8.60 -9.53 -20.53
C TYR A 244 -8.46 -8.01 -20.71
N GLU A 245 -9.30 -7.44 -21.57
CA GLU A 245 -9.40 -5.99 -21.71
C GLU A 245 -9.95 -5.35 -20.43
N PRO A 246 -9.61 -4.08 -20.16
CA PRO A 246 -10.33 -3.27 -19.17
C PRO A 246 -11.83 -3.28 -19.46
N VAL A 247 -12.66 -3.05 -18.43
CA VAL A 247 -14.12 -3.06 -18.61
C VAL A 247 -14.58 -2.00 -19.62
N GLU A 248 -13.90 -0.85 -19.62
CA GLU A 248 -14.01 0.15 -20.67
C GLU A 248 -12.76 0.09 -21.56
N SER A 249 -12.86 -0.57 -22.72
CA SER A 249 -11.78 -0.67 -23.71
C SER A 249 -12.18 -0.07 -25.06
N PRO A 250 -11.26 0.60 -25.78
CA PRO A 250 -11.55 1.10 -27.13
C PRO A 250 -11.71 -0.02 -28.17
N VAL A 251 -11.30 -1.25 -27.83
CA VAL A 251 -11.33 -2.41 -28.72
C VAL A 251 -11.91 -3.63 -27.99
N ALA A 252 -12.38 -4.61 -28.76
CA ALA A 252 -12.63 -5.94 -28.23
C ALA A 252 -11.32 -6.72 -28.11
N ASN A 253 -11.27 -7.66 -27.16
CA ASN A 253 -10.11 -8.54 -26.95
C ASN A 253 -9.81 -9.34 -28.23
N PRO A 254 -8.59 -9.25 -28.78
CA PRO A 254 -8.22 -9.94 -30.02
C PRO A 254 -7.99 -11.44 -29.84
N LEU A 255 -7.71 -11.93 -28.63
CA LEU A 255 -7.49 -13.35 -28.34
C LEU A 255 -8.81 -14.10 -28.20
N HIS A 256 -9.81 -13.49 -27.56
CA HIS A 256 -11.13 -14.08 -27.35
C HIS A 256 -12.23 -13.01 -27.22
N ALA A 257 -12.67 -12.48 -28.36
CA ALA A 257 -13.64 -11.38 -28.43
C ALA A 257 -14.98 -11.64 -27.69
N ALA A 258 -15.40 -12.90 -27.57
CA ALA A 258 -16.61 -13.26 -26.83
C ALA A 258 -16.52 -13.02 -25.31
N ASN A 259 -15.30 -12.98 -24.77
CA ASN A 259 -15.01 -12.70 -23.35
C ASN A 259 -13.98 -11.56 -23.28
N SER A 260 -14.40 -10.36 -23.67
CA SER A 260 -13.45 -9.26 -23.86
C SER A 260 -12.80 -8.82 -22.55
N ALA A 261 -13.63 -8.47 -21.56
CA ALA A 261 -13.19 -8.12 -20.22
C ALA A 261 -13.27 -9.34 -19.27
N SER A 262 -12.62 -9.25 -18.10
CA SER A 262 -12.58 -10.37 -17.16
C SER A 262 -13.99 -10.80 -16.76
N PRO A 263 -14.35 -12.09 -16.94
CA PRO A 263 -15.70 -12.58 -16.67
C PRO A 263 -16.06 -12.56 -15.18
N VAL A 264 -15.06 -12.38 -14.31
CA VAL A 264 -15.19 -12.41 -12.85
C VAL A 264 -14.74 -11.10 -12.19
N ALA A 265 -14.57 -10.02 -12.96
CA ALA A 265 -14.30 -8.70 -12.40
C ALA A 265 -15.40 -8.28 -11.39
N PHE A 266 -15.00 -7.60 -10.31
CA PHE A 266 -15.94 -7.14 -9.31
C PHE A 266 -16.59 -5.81 -9.74
N LEU A 267 -17.87 -5.85 -10.09
CA LEU A 267 -18.61 -4.67 -10.54
C LEU A 267 -19.37 -4.03 -9.36
N TYR A 268 -18.90 -2.88 -8.87
CA TYR A 268 -19.45 -2.26 -7.66
C TYR A 268 -20.89 -1.78 -7.81
N ASP A 269 -21.28 -1.26 -8.98
CA ASP A 269 -22.65 -0.81 -9.21
C ASP A 269 -23.63 -1.98 -9.26
N LYS A 270 -23.28 -3.04 -10.01
CA LYS A 270 -24.02 -4.31 -10.00
C LYS A 270 -24.16 -4.90 -8.59
N ALA A 271 -23.08 -4.95 -7.82
CA ALA A 271 -23.10 -5.46 -6.43
C ALA A 271 -23.99 -4.62 -5.51
N ALA A 272 -24.14 -3.32 -5.79
CA ALA A 272 -25.00 -2.41 -5.06
C ALA A 272 -26.45 -2.32 -5.62
N GLY A 273 -26.80 -3.12 -6.64
CA GLY A 273 -28.10 -3.05 -7.30
C GLY A 273 -28.35 -1.75 -8.06
N ARG A 274 -27.29 -1.07 -8.52
CA ARG A 274 -27.36 0.17 -9.30
C ARG A 274 -27.12 -0.11 -10.79
N PRO A 275 -27.68 0.71 -11.69
CA PRO A 275 -27.32 0.66 -13.10
C PRO A 275 -25.83 0.90 -13.32
N ASP A 276 -25.25 0.17 -14.27
CA ASP A 276 -23.86 0.34 -14.65
C ASP A 276 -23.64 1.73 -15.26
N ARG A 277 -22.49 2.34 -14.95
CA ARG A 277 -22.10 3.68 -15.43
C ARG A 277 -20.87 3.60 -16.34
N PHE A 278 -20.80 2.57 -17.16
CA PHE A 278 -19.76 2.38 -18.16
C PHE A 278 -20.10 3.14 -19.45
N GLY A 279 -19.10 3.80 -20.01
CA GLY A 279 -19.12 4.43 -21.32
C GLY A 279 -18.71 3.43 -22.40
N THR A 280 -18.88 3.85 -23.64
CA THR A 280 -18.44 3.09 -24.81
C THR A 280 -17.41 3.89 -25.60
N ALA A 281 -16.61 3.21 -26.42
CA ALA A 281 -15.63 3.85 -27.29
C ALA A 281 -16.26 4.85 -28.29
N ALA A 282 -17.55 4.70 -28.61
CA ALA A 282 -18.26 5.64 -29.48
C ALA A 282 -18.42 7.02 -28.83
N ASP A 283 -18.68 7.06 -27.52
CA ASP A 283 -18.87 8.30 -26.76
C ASP A 283 -17.56 8.81 -26.14
N PHE A 284 -16.67 7.88 -25.78
CA PHE A 284 -15.44 8.13 -25.03
C PHE A 284 -14.27 7.39 -25.71
N PRO A 285 -13.72 7.91 -26.81
CA PRO A 285 -12.80 7.16 -27.67
C PRO A 285 -11.36 7.06 -27.16
N TYR A 286 -11.00 7.79 -26.10
CA TYR A 286 -9.62 7.87 -25.63
C TYR A 286 -9.42 7.05 -24.35
N ILE A 287 -8.29 6.35 -24.27
CA ILE A 287 -7.88 5.69 -23.04
C ILE A 287 -7.42 6.78 -22.05
N ALA A 288 -7.80 6.68 -20.79
CA ALA A 288 -7.26 7.49 -19.72
C ALA A 288 -6.52 6.62 -18.72
N THR A 289 -5.47 7.20 -18.13
CA THR A 289 -4.74 6.60 -17.01
C THR A 289 -4.45 7.66 -15.95
N SER A 290 -4.54 7.26 -14.69
CA SER A 290 -4.22 8.12 -13.55
C SER A 290 -2.87 7.80 -12.92
N TYR A 291 -2.06 8.80 -12.58
CA TYR A 291 -0.71 8.60 -12.03
C TYR A 291 -0.26 9.73 -11.09
N ARG A 292 1.01 9.64 -10.67
CA ARG A 292 1.65 10.51 -9.68
C ARG A 292 2.73 11.39 -10.32
N LEU A 293 3.14 12.40 -9.59
CA LEU A 293 4.16 13.40 -9.92
C LEU A 293 5.08 13.45 -8.71
N THR A 294 6.37 13.63 -8.95
CA THR A 294 7.41 13.57 -7.91
C THR A 294 7.14 14.55 -6.77
N GLU A 295 6.62 15.73 -7.10
CA GLU A 295 6.41 16.85 -6.20
C GLU A 295 5.18 16.67 -5.32
N HIS A 296 4.32 15.69 -5.61
CA HIS A 296 3.07 15.48 -4.90
C HIS A 296 2.88 14.06 -4.39
N GLU A 297 2.61 13.96 -3.09
CA GLU A 297 2.04 12.79 -2.44
C GLU A 297 0.53 12.97 -2.27
N HIS A 298 -0.22 12.27 -3.12
CA HIS A 298 -1.69 12.22 -3.09
C HIS A 298 -2.30 13.61 -2.87
N TYR A 299 -3.01 13.79 -1.76
CA TYR A 299 -3.75 15.00 -1.41
C TYR A 299 -3.17 15.68 -0.16
N VAL A 300 -1.99 15.24 0.32
CA VAL A 300 -1.35 15.79 1.53
C VAL A 300 -0.51 17.01 1.14
N THR A 301 0.34 16.83 0.14
CA THR A 301 1.33 17.83 -0.29
C THR A 301 0.75 19.04 -1.01
N GLN A 302 -0.53 19.02 -1.41
CA GLN A 302 -1.24 20.22 -1.88
C GLN A 302 -1.42 21.28 -0.77
N HIS A 303 -1.03 20.96 0.47
CA HIS A 303 -0.96 21.88 1.61
C HIS A 303 0.47 22.36 1.92
N VAL A 304 1.49 21.96 1.17
CA VAL A 304 2.89 22.35 1.38
C VAL A 304 3.27 23.45 0.37
N PRO A 305 3.48 24.71 0.78
CA PRO A 305 3.66 25.83 -0.13
C PRO A 305 4.77 25.63 -1.17
N GLN A 306 5.91 25.08 -0.76
CA GLN A 306 7.06 24.87 -1.64
C GLN A 306 6.78 23.83 -2.73
N LEU A 307 5.99 22.80 -2.42
CA LEU A 307 5.62 21.76 -3.39
C LEU A 307 4.54 22.27 -4.35
N VAL A 308 3.57 23.01 -3.84
CA VAL A 308 2.58 23.70 -4.68
C VAL A 308 3.25 24.72 -5.61
N GLN A 309 4.32 25.40 -5.18
CA GLN A 309 5.07 26.30 -6.07
C GLN A 309 5.70 25.55 -7.26
N LEU A 310 6.13 24.30 -7.08
CA LEU A 310 6.72 23.49 -8.15
C LEU A 310 5.66 22.98 -9.13
N GLN A 311 4.50 22.53 -8.64
CA GLN A 311 3.40 22.02 -9.48
C GLN A 311 2.06 22.69 -9.08
N PRO A 312 1.82 23.96 -9.47
CA PRO A 312 0.77 24.79 -8.89
C PRO A 312 -0.64 24.53 -9.44
N LYS A 313 -0.74 23.96 -10.64
CA LYS A 313 -2.00 23.86 -11.37
C LYS A 313 -2.25 22.44 -11.85
N PRO A 314 -3.50 21.97 -11.79
CA PRO A 314 -3.86 20.70 -12.39
C PRO A 314 -3.78 20.77 -13.92
N PHE A 315 -3.39 19.66 -14.51
CA PHE A 315 -3.32 19.50 -15.95
C PHE A 315 -3.64 18.07 -16.36
N VAL A 316 -3.85 17.86 -17.65
CA VAL A 316 -3.80 16.54 -18.30
C VAL A 316 -2.73 16.52 -19.36
N GLU A 317 -2.06 15.38 -19.51
CA GLU A 317 -1.09 15.16 -20.59
C GLU A 317 -1.82 14.66 -21.84
N ILE A 318 -1.60 15.34 -22.96
CA ILE A 318 -2.27 15.08 -24.22
C ILE A 318 -1.22 14.77 -25.29
N PRO A 319 -1.35 13.67 -26.05
CA PRO A 319 -0.47 13.39 -27.19
C PRO A 319 -0.48 14.53 -28.20
N ASP A 320 0.71 14.89 -28.70
CA ASP A 320 0.91 15.97 -29.68
C ASP A 320 0.06 15.83 -30.96
N GLU A 321 -0.15 14.62 -31.47
CA GLU A 321 -1.01 14.37 -32.64
C GLU A 321 -2.49 14.61 -32.34
N LEU A 322 -3.01 14.06 -31.24
CA LEU A 322 -4.40 14.27 -30.80
C LEU A 322 -4.68 15.76 -30.53
N ALA A 323 -3.72 16.46 -29.93
CA ALA A 323 -3.84 17.89 -29.66
C ALA A 323 -3.99 18.70 -30.97
N ARG A 324 -3.24 18.36 -32.03
CA ARG A 324 -3.42 18.97 -33.37
C ARG A 324 -4.78 18.66 -33.97
N GLU A 325 -5.24 17.41 -33.91
CA GLU A 325 -6.56 17.00 -34.41
C GLU A 325 -7.70 17.79 -33.72
N LYS A 326 -7.53 18.10 -32.43
CA LYS A 326 -8.51 18.84 -31.60
C LYS A 326 -8.28 20.36 -31.54
N GLY A 327 -7.22 20.88 -32.16
CA GLY A 327 -6.86 22.31 -32.10
C GLY A 327 -6.49 22.81 -30.69
N ILE A 328 -5.92 21.95 -29.85
CA ILE A 328 -5.50 22.23 -28.47
C ILE A 328 -4.00 22.56 -28.43
N LYS A 329 -3.64 23.60 -27.69
CA LYS A 329 -2.25 23.98 -27.39
C LYS A 329 -1.97 23.78 -25.90
N SER A 330 -0.71 23.59 -25.53
CA SER A 330 -0.32 23.57 -24.11
C SER A 330 -0.75 24.87 -23.43
N GLY A 331 -1.33 24.75 -22.24
CA GLY A 331 -1.89 25.86 -21.47
C GLY A 331 -3.35 26.20 -21.80
N ASP A 332 -3.93 25.65 -22.88
CA ASP A 332 -5.38 25.78 -23.11
C ASP A 332 -6.15 25.06 -21.99
N HIS A 333 -7.32 25.61 -21.63
CA HIS A 333 -8.26 24.88 -20.78
C HIS A 333 -8.95 23.78 -21.58
N VAL A 334 -9.07 22.61 -20.96
CA VAL A 334 -9.70 21.44 -21.56
C VAL A 334 -10.64 20.77 -20.57
N ARG A 335 -11.67 20.15 -21.13
CA ARG A 335 -12.54 19.24 -20.39
C ARG A 335 -12.20 17.81 -20.79
N VAL A 336 -11.91 16.98 -19.79
CA VAL A 336 -11.88 15.53 -19.95
C VAL A 336 -13.11 14.97 -19.27
N SER A 337 -13.88 14.14 -19.97
CA SER A 337 -15.15 13.59 -19.48
C SER A 337 -15.20 12.08 -19.64
N SER A 338 -15.89 11.42 -18.72
CA SER A 338 -16.28 10.02 -18.84
C SER A 338 -17.79 9.90 -18.65
N LYS A 339 -18.34 8.69 -18.70
CA LYS A 339 -19.75 8.44 -18.39
C LYS A 339 -20.15 8.90 -16.98
N ARG A 340 -19.19 9.03 -16.07
CA ARG A 340 -19.42 9.30 -14.64
C ARG A 340 -19.34 10.77 -14.28
N GLY A 341 -18.57 11.56 -15.03
CA GLY A 341 -18.25 12.93 -14.64
C GLY A 341 -17.21 13.56 -15.54
N LYS A 342 -16.60 14.64 -15.04
CA LYS A 342 -15.64 15.44 -15.79
C LYS A 342 -14.59 16.07 -14.88
N VAL A 343 -13.46 16.42 -15.49
CA VAL A 343 -12.48 17.36 -14.94
C VAL A 343 -12.25 18.50 -15.93
N GLU A 344 -11.95 19.68 -15.41
CA GLU A 344 -11.70 20.90 -16.20
C GLU A 344 -10.36 21.51 -15.74
N VAL A 345 -9.31 21.33 -16.55
CA VAL A 345 -7.91 21.59 -16.17
C VAL A 345 -7.10 22.09 -17.37
N LEU A 346 -5.81 22.36 -17.19
CA LEU A 346 -4.92 22.78 -18.28
C LEU A 346 -4.46 21.61 -19.16
N ALA A 347 -4.22 21.87 -20.44
CA ALA A 347 -3.55 20.93 -21.33
C ALA A 347 -2.02 21.01 -21.19
N LEU A 348 -1.36 19.87 -21.03
CA LEU A 348 0.07 19.70 -21.28
C LEU A 348 0.25 18.85 -22.53
N VAL A 349 0.39 19.50 -23.69
CA VAL A 349 0.65 18.82 -24.95
C VAL A 349 2.10 18.34 -24.97
N THR A 350 2.31 17.05 -25.23
CA THR A 350 3.64 16.45 -25.16
C THR A 350 3.85 15.33 -26.19
N LYS A 351 5.11 15.14 -26.58
CA LYS A 351 5.57 14.01 -27.41
C LYS A 351 5.97 12.78 -26.59
N ARG A 352 5.93 12.87 -25.25
CA ARG A 352 6.11 11.71 -24.37
C ARG A 352 4.97 10.68 -24.51
N LEU A 353 3.81 11.14 -24.97
CA LEU A 353 2.66 10.32 -25.33
C LEU A 353 2.46 10.37 -26.84
N GLY A 354 2.07 9.25 -27.44
CA GLY A 354 1.87 9.11 -28.88
C GLY A 354 0.65 8.25 -29.23
N ALA A 355 0.29 8.25 -30.51
CA ALA A 355 -0.69 7.31 -31.03
C ALA A 355 -0.19 5.86 -30.86
N MET A 356 -1.10 4.96 -30.52
CA MET A 356 -0.84 3.52 -30.51
C MET A 356 -1.74 2.84 -31.54
N THR A 357 -1.28 1.73 -32.10
CA THR A 357 -2.14 0.84 -32.90
C THR A 357 -2.49 -0.37 -32.07
N VAL A 358 -3.76 -0.50 -31.69
CA VAL A 358 -4.28 -1.61 -30.88
C VAL A 358 -5.39 -2.30 -31.66
N ALA A 359 -5.25 -3.61 -31.89
CA ALA A 359 -6.16 -4.40 -32.73
C ALA A 359 -6.46 -3.75 -34.10
N GLY A 360 -5.44 -3.14 -34.72
CA GLY A 360 -5.57 -2.43 -36.00
C GLY A 360 -6.21 -1.04 -35.93
N GLN A 361 -6.58 -0.56 -34.74
CA GLN A 361 -7.18 0.76 -34.54
C GLN A 361 -6.17 1.75 -33.99
N LYS A 362 -6.18 2.99 -34.50
CA LYS A 362 -5.42 4.10 -33.92
C LYS A 362 -6.11 4.57 -32.64
N VAL A 363 -5.44 4.43 -31.50
CA VAL A 363 -5.93 4.84 -30.19
C VAL A 363 -4.97 5.84 -29.56
N TYR A 364 -5.52 6.72 -28.71
CA TYR A 364 -4.75 7.68 -27.93
C TYR A 364 -4.95 7.46 -26.44
N GLN A 365 -3.91 7.75 -25.66
CA GLN A 365 -3.98 7.76 -24.20
C GLN A 365 -3.81 9.18 -23.65
N ILE A 366 -4.67 9.56 -22.71
CA ILE A 366 -4.63 10.82 -21.97
C ILE A 366 -4.12 10.53 -20.54
N GLY A 367 -3.14 11.32 -20.12
CA GLY A 367 -2.54 11.22 -18.80
C GLY A 367 -3.17 12.15 -17.79
N ILE A 368 -3.51 11.65 -16.59
CA ILE A 368 -4.25 12.41 -15.57
C ILE A 368 -3.54 12.28 -14.21
N PRO A 369 -2.74 13.26 -13.78
CA PRO A 369 -2.20 13.26 -12.43
C PRO A 369 -3.30 13.48 -11.38
N ILE A 370 -3.17 12.87 -10.20
CA ILE A 370 -4.27 12.73 -9.24
C ILE A 370 -4.33 13.80 -8.14
N HIS A 371 -3.40 14.75 -8.10
CA HIS A 371 -3.02 15.42 -6.85
C HIS A 371 -3.83 16.66 -6.45
N TRP A 372 -4.86 16.99 -7.22
CA TRP A 372 -5.66 18.18 -6.98
C TRP A 372 -7.11 17.81 -6.68
N GLY A 373 -7.74 18.67 -5.88
CA GLY A 373 -9.16 18.59 -5.55
C GLY A 373 -9.72 19.97 -5.23
N TYR A 374 -10.76 19.99 -4.41
CA TYR A 374 -11.47 21.21 -4.02
C TYR A 374 -11.00 21.79 -2.67
N VAL A 375 -9.91 21.24 -2.11
CA VAL A 375 -9.24 21.67 -0.87
C VAL A 375 -7.74 21.63 -1.12
N GLY A 376 -6.99 22.58 -0.58
CA GLY A 376 -5.54 22.71 -0.77
C GLY A 376 -5.17 24.10 -1.23
N LEU A 377 -3.92 24.51 -1.05
CA LEU A 377 -3.49 25.90 -1.25
C LEU A 377 -3.86 26.45 -2.64
N ALA A 378 -3.72 25.63 -3.68
CA ALA A 378 -4.11 26.01 -5.04
C ALA A 378 -5.64 26.18 -5.19
N ALA A 379 -6.42 25.25 -4.64
CA ALA A 379 -7.89 25.30 -4.71
C ALA A 379 -8.48 26.41 -3.83
N ASP A 380 -7.87 26.67 -2.68
CA ASP A 380 -8.29 27.72 -1.75
C ASP A 380 -8.02 29.12 -2.31
N SER A 381 -7.05 29.26 -3.22
CA SER A 381 -6.77 30.51 -3.92
C SER A 381 -7.81 30.88 -4.98
N ASP A 382 -8.53 29.90 -5.54
CA ASP A 382 -9.70 30.11 -6.41
C ASP A 382 -10.73 28.97 -6.21
N PRO A 383 -11.64 29.12 -5.23
CA PRO A 383 -12.63 28.10 -4.88
C PRO A 383 -13.62 27.78 -6.01
N THR A 384 -13.73 28.64 -7.02
CA THR A 384 -14.65 28.42 -8.14
C THR A 384 -14.10 27.40 -9.15
N GLN A 385 -12.78 27.22 -9.18
CA GLN A 385 -12.11 26.32 -10.13
C GLN A 385 -11.81 24.93 -9.56
N GLY A 386 -11.56 24.80 -8.26
CA GLY A 386 -11.23 23.52 -7.60
C GLY A 386 -12.30 22.42 -7.71
N ARG A 387 -13.56 22.80 -8.01
CA ARG A 387 -14.71 21.88 -8.02
C ARG A 387 -14.61 20.74 -9.04
N TYR A 388 -13.79 20.88 -10.09
CA TYR A 388 -13.65 19.90 -11.17
C TYR A 388 -12.20 19.41 -11.35
N TRP A 389 -11.41 19.37 -10.28
CA TRP A 389 -10.01 18.91 -10.37
C TRP A 389 -9.80 17.45 -9.94
N MET A 390 -10.81 16.81 -9.35
CA MET A 390 -10.69 15.46 -8.82
C MET A 390 -10.67 14.40 -9.92
N ALA A 391 -9.49 13.83 -10.19
CA ALA A 391 -9.30 12.80 -11.23
C ALA A 391 -10.25 11.59 -11.08
N ASN A 392 -10.54 11.16 -9.84
CA ASN A 392 -11.45 10.04 -9.57
C ASN A 392 -12.92 10.34 -9.90
N ALA A 393 -13.28 11.58 -10.28
CA ALA A 393 -14.59 11.85 -10.88
C ALA A 393 -14.76 11.17 -12.26
N LEU A 394 -13.65 10.71 -12.86
CA LEU A 394 -13.64 10.02 -14.16
C LEU A 394 -13.55 8.51 -14.05
N THR A 395 -13.10 7.95 -12.93
CA THR A 395 -12.69 6.54 -12.85
C THR A 395 -13.87 5.59 -12.71
N PRO A 396 -13.85 4.40 -13.35
CA PRO A 396 -14.94 3.44 -13.29
C PRO A 396 -15.06 2.76 -11.93
N PHE A 397 -16.26 2.23 -11.66
CA PHE A 397 -16.59 1.50 -10.44
C PHE A 397 -16.40 -0.02 -10.66
N VAL A 398 -15.17 -0.40 -11.00
CA VAL A 398 -14.72 -1.78 -11.27
C VAL A 398 -13.58 -2.10 -10.33
N GLY A 399 -13.58 -3.29 -9.73
CA GLY A 399 -12.49 -3.82 -8.93
C GLY A 399 -11.91 -5.11 -9.52
N ASP A 400 -10.63 -5.34 -9.23
CA ASP A 400 -9.95 -6.61 -9.42
C ASP A 400 -10.77 -7.80 -8.86
N ALA A 401 -10.73 -8.95 -9.53
CA ALA A 401 -11.53 -10.12 -9.17
C ALA A 401 -11.21 -10.67 -7.76
N ASN A 402 -9.96 -10.48 -7.30
CA ASN A 402 -9.47 -11.04 -6.05
C ASN A 402 -9.53 -10.01 -4.91
N ALA A 403 -8.83 -8.89 -5.07
CA ALA A 403 -8.64 -7.86 -4.05
C ALA A 403 -9.66 -6.71 -4.14
N ARG A 404 -10.49 -6.69 -5.19
CA ARG A 404 -11.44 -5.59 -5.48
C ARG A 404 -10.75 -4.24 -5.67
N THR A 405 -9.44 -4.23 -5.95
CA THR A 405 -8.68 -3.00 -6.17
C THR A 405 -9.20 -2.29 -7.41
N PRO A 406 -9.52 -0.98 -7.35
CA PRO A 406 -10.19 -0.32 -8.45
C PRO A 406 -9.38 -0.18 -9.75
N GLU A 407 -10.07 -0.24 -10.89
CA GLU A 407 -9.51 -0.07 -12.23
C GLU A 407 -9.21 1.43 -12.55
N PHE A 408 -8.15 1.98 -11.97
CA PHE A 408 -7.78 3.39 -12.11
C PHE A 408 -6.75 3.68 -13.21
N LYS A 409 -6.27 2.65 -13.92
CA LYS A 409 -5.13 2.75 -14.84
C LYS A 409 -5.49 2.63 -16.31
N ALA A 410 -6.69 2.14 -16.62
CA ALA A 410 -7.22 2.09 -17.97
C ALA A 410 -8.74 2.22 -17.91
N PHE A 411 -9.28 3.27 -18.51
CA PHE A 411 -10.70 3.53 -18.65
C PHE A 411 -10.94 4.49 -19.80
N LEU A 412 -12.19 4.73 -20.19
CA LEU A 412 -12.48 5.56 -21.36
C LEU A 412 -12.90 6.98 -21.00
N VAL A 413 -12.42 7.94 -21.80
CA VAL A 413 -12.76 9.36 -21.71
C VAL A 413 -12.92 10.00 -23.10
N ASN A 414 -13.51 11.18 -23.11
CA ASN A 414 -13.49 12.13 -24.22
C ASN A 414 -12.72 13.39 -23.81
N LEU A 415 -12.29 14.16 -24.81
CA LEU A 415 -11.51 15.39 -24.67
C LEU A 415 -12.10 16.50 -25.54
N GLU A 416 -12.33 17.65 -24.90
CA GLU A 416 -12.87 18.87 -25.51
C GLU A 416 -12.00 20.08 -25.13
N LYS A 417 -11.77 20.97 -26.10
CA LYS A 417 -11.23 22.31 -25.82
C LYS A 417 -12.34 23.18 -25.22
N MET A 418 -12.00 23.97 -24.21
CA MET A 418 -12.96 24.88 -23.53
C MET A 418 -12.87 26.31 -24.03
#